data_AF-A0A2K6AVF8-F1
#
_entry.id   AF-A0A2K6AVF8-F1
#
_cell.length_a   1.000
_cell.length_b   1.000
_cell.length_c   1.000
_cell.angle_alpha   90.00
_cell.angle_beta   90.00
_cell.angle_gamma   90.00
#
_symmetry.space_group_name_H-M   'P 1'
#
loop_
_entity.id
_entity.type
_entity.pdbx_description
1 polymer ?
#
loop_
_entity_poly.entity_id
_entity_poly.type
_entity_poly.pdbx_seq_one_letter_code
_entity_poly.pdbx_strand_id
1 'polypeptide(L)'
;MTFTKTSQKFGQWADSRANTVYGLGFSSEHHLSKFAEKFQEFKEAARLAKEKSQEKMELTSTPSQESAGGDLQSPLTPESINGTDDERTPDVTQNSEPRAEPTQNALPFSHSSAISKHWEAELATLKGNNAKLTAALLESTANVKQWKQQLAAYQEEAERLHKRILLHVGNVFEKILLLQSQFSEPILNLKATDEGQMAISDLEYVFGRNF
;
A
#
# COMPACT_ATOMS: atom_id res chain seq x y z
N MET A 1 15.73 6.69 -3.66
CA MET A 1 15.08 6.32 -2.39
C MET A 1 16.04 5.45 -1.60
N THR A 2 16.01 5.53 -0.27
CA THR A 2 16.93 4.82 0.62
C THR A 2 16.15 4.25 1.80
N PHE A 3 16.26 2.94 2.03
CA PHE A 3 15.70 2.28 3.21
C PHE A 3 16.74 2.25 4.34
N THR A 4 16.34 2.74 5.52
CA THR A 4 17.20 2.86 6.70
C THR A 4 16.57 2.09 7.85
N LYS A 5 17.32 1.17 8.46
CA LYS A 5 16.93 0.52 9.72
C LYS A 5 17.16 1.52 10.87
N THR A 6 16.13 1.84 11.64
CA THR A 6 16.21 2.89 12.68
C THR A 6 15.97 2.38 14.10
N SER A 7 15.32 1.23 14.28
CA SER A 7 15.22 0.56 15.58
C SER A 7 14.94 -0.94 15.41
N GLN A 8 14.77 -1.67 16.52
CA GLN A 8 14.58 -3.12 16.51
C GLN A 8 13.35 -3.52 15.69
N LYS A 9 13.55 -4.37 14.67
CA LYS A 9 12.55 -4.83 13.70
C LYS A 9 11.84 -3.71 12.93
N PHE A 10 12.41 -2.51 12.84
CA PHE A 10 11.79 -1.36 12.18
C PHE A 10 12.75 -0.64 11.22
N GLY A 11 12.23 -0.28 10.05
CA GLY A 11 12.95 0.56 9.10
C GLY A 11 12.02 1.42 8.27
N GLN A 12 12.59 2.45 7.64
CA GLN A 12 11.84 3.52 6.99
C GLN A 12 12.54 4.02 5.73
N TRP A 13 11.78 4.63 4.83
CA TRP A 13 12.31 5.39 3.68
C TRP A 13 11.48 6.65 3.42
N ALA A 14 12.12 7.67 2.87
CA ALA A 14 11.44 8.85 2.36
C ALA A 14 11.09 8.66 0.87
N ASP A 15 9.86 9.02 0.51
CA ASP A 15 9.41 9.19 -0.87
C ASP A 15 9.13 10.67 -1.13
N SER A 16 10.05 11.32 -1.85
CA SER A 16 9.96 12.73 -2.23
C SER A 16 8.84 13.01 -3.25
N ARG A 17 8.37 12.01 -4.00
CA ARG A 17 7.25 12.16 -4.95
C ARG A 17 5.92 12.14 -4.23
N ALA A 18 5.81 11.34 -3.17
CA ALA A 18 4.64 11.29 -2.29
C ALA A 18 4.70 12.31 -1.14
N ASN A 19 5.79 13.08 -0.99
CA ASN A 19 6.08 13.95 0.17
C ASN A 19 5.85 13.23 1.52
N THR A 20 6.14 11.93 1.58
CA THR A 20 5.76 11.04 2.68
C THR A 20 6.95 10.19 3.13
N VAL A 21 7.07 9.96 4.44
CA VAL A 21 8.01 8.99 5.01
C VAL A 21 7.23 7.74 5.38
N TYR A 22 7.59 6.61 4.78
CA TYR A 22 7.00 5.30 5.08
C TYR A 22 7.86 4.56 6.10
N GLY A 23 7.22 3.98 7.12
CA GLY A 23 7.85 3.12 8.12
C GLY A 23 7.21 1.74 8.13
N LEU A 24 8.02 0.70 8.32
CA LEU A 24 7.61 -0.70 8.27
C LEU A 24 8.20 -1.46 9.46
N GLY A 25 7.30 -1.98 10.31
CA GLY A 25 7.63 -2.87 11.42
C GLY A 25 7.46 -4.33 11.02
N PHE A 26 8.41 -5.18 11.45
CA PHE A 26 8.48 -6.59 11.09
C PHE A 26 8.30 -7.49 12.32
N SER A 27 7.87 -8.73 12.09
CA SER A 27 7.76 -9.74 13.16
C SER A 27 9.13 -10.23 13.67
N SER A 28 10.18 -10.13 12.85
CA SER A 28 11.54 -10.57 13.18
C SER A 28 12.62 -9.71 12.51
N GLU A 29 13.82 -9.68 13.10
CA GLU A 29 15.00 -9.00 12.53
C GLU A 29 15.44 -9.58 11.18
N HIS A 30 15.21 -10.88 11.00
CA HIS A 30 15.45 -11.58 9.74
C HIS A 30 14.55 -11.02 8.62
N HIS A 31 13.27 -10.76 8.90
CA HIS A 31 12.37 -10.14 7.92
C HIS A 31 12.75 -8.69 7.60
N LEU A 32 13.13 -7.88 8.60
CA LEU A 32 13.66 -6.53 8.37
C LEU A 32 14.90 -6.54 7.45
N SER A 33 15.82 -7.48 7.70
CA SER A 33 17.08 -7.56 6.95
C SER A 33 16.86 -8.04 5.51
N LYS A 34 16.05 -9.08 5.32
CA LYS A 34 15.64 -9.56 3.99
C LYS A 34 14.88 -8.50 3.18
N PHE A 35 14.06 -7.66 3.84
CA PHE A 35 13.41 -6.53 3.17
C PHE A 35 14.42 -5.46 2.75
N ALA A 36 15.38 -5.12 3.60
CA ALA A 36 16.42 -4.14 3.27
C ALA A 36 17.27 -4.58 2.06
N GLU A 37 17.63 -5.86 1.97
CA GLU A 37 18.30 -6.46 0.81
C GLU A 37 17.46 -6.32 -0.46
N LYS A 38 16.20 -6.76 -0.41
CA LYS A 38 15.27 -6.66 -1.54
C LYS A 38 15.02 -5.22 -1.98
N PHE A 39 14.99 -4.26 -1.05
CA PHE A 39 14.86 -2.84 -1.38
C PHE A 39 16.05 -2.33 -2.22
N GLN A 40 17.27 -2.78 -1.92
CA GLN A 40 18.44 -2.44 -2.75
C GLN A 40 18.39 -3.11 -4.13
N GLU A 41 17.98 -4.38 -4.19
CA GLU A 41 17.77 -5.11 -5.45
C GLU A 41 16.77 -4.39 -6.37
N PHE A 42 15.62 -3.95 -5.83
CA PHE A 42 14.64 -3.16 -6.59
C PHE A 42 15.17 -1.78 -6.99
N LYS A 43 15.99 -1.13 -6.15
CA LYS A 43 16.61 0.16 -6.47
C LYS A 43 17.57 0.05 -7.66
N GLU A 44 18.38 -1.01 -7.73
CA GLU A 44 19.26 -1.27 -8.88
C GLU A 44 18.48 -1.73 -10.12
N ALA A 45 17.45 -2.58 -9.96
CA ALA A 45 16.59 -2.99 -11.07
C ALA A 45 15.84 -1.79 -11.69
N ALA A 46 15.38 -0.83 -10.87
CA ALA A 46 14.78 0.40 -11.34
C ALA A 46 15.79 1.32 -12.05
N ARG A 47 17.05 1.36 -11.59
CA ARG A 47 18.15 2.08 -12.26
C ARG A 47 18.40 1.51 -13.65
N LEU A 48 18.58 0.19 -13.75
CA LEU A 48 18.76 -0.55 -15.00
C LEU A 48 17.57 -0.38 -15.97
N ALA A 49 16.34 -0.40 -15.46
CA ALA A 49 15.15 -0.19 -16.28
C ALA A 49 15.08 1.24 -16.86
N LYS A 50 15.50 2.25 -16.08
CA LYS A 50 15.59 3.64 -16.54
C LYS A 50 16.70 3.81 -17.58
N GLU A 51 17.88 3.25 -17.33
CA GLU A 51 19.04 3.25 -18.24
C GLU A 51 18.70 2.60 -19.59
N LYS A 52 18.15 1.38 -19.58
CA LYS A 52 17.68 0.67 -20.79
C LYS A 52 16.59 1.42 -21.57
N SER A 53 15.75 2.20 -20.88
CA SER A 53 14.72 3.01 -21.52
C SER A 53 15.28 4.30 -22.13
N GLN A 54 16.38 4.83 -21.58
CA GLN A 54 17.09 6.00 -22.08
C GLN A 54 17.97 5.66 -23.30
N GLU A 55 18.72 4.55 -23.23
CA GLU A 55 19.55 4.04 -24.34
C GLU A 55 18.73 3.81 -25.63
N LYS A 56 17.47 3.35 -25.50
CA LYS A 56 16.56 3.15 -26.63
C LYS A 56 16.13 4.47 -27.31
N MET A 57 16.25 5.62 -26.65
CA MET A 57 15.98 6.94 -27.25
C MET A 57 17.27 7.64 -27.76
N GLU A 58 18.45 7.27 -27.25
CA GLU A 58 19.72 7.85 -27.71
C GLU A 58 20.17 7.28 -29.07
N LEU A 59 19.85 6.02 -29.37
CA LEU A 59 20.17 5.38 -30.66
C LEU A 59 19.38 5.89 -31.88
N THR A 60 18.51 6.91 -31.73
CA THR A 60 17.87 7.60 -32.86
C THR A 60 18.49 8.96 -33.18
N SER A 61 19.54 9.36 -32.45
CA SER A 61 20.19 10.66 -32.59
C SER A 61 21.60 10.53 -33.19
N THR A 62 21.68 10.22 -34.49
CA THR A 62 22.89 10.48 -35.29
C THR A 62 22.85 11.88 -35.89
N PRO A 63 23.56 12.88 -35.34
CA PRO A 63 23.90 14.09 -36.07
C PRO A 63 25.09 13.77 -36.99
N SER A 64 24.81 13.30 -38.20
CA SER A 64 25.82 13.29 -39.26
C SER A 64 26.22 14.74 -39.55
N GLN A 65 27.47 15.10 -39.25
CA GLN A 65 28.03 16.38 -39.69
C GLN A 65 28.22 16.35 -41.21
N GLU A 66 27.33 16.98 -41.97
CA GLU A 66 27.67 17.49 -43.29
C GLU A 66 26.96 18.82 -43.61
N SER A 67 27.77 19.85 -43.75
CA SER A 67 27.62 21.08 -44.57
C SER A 67 26.31 21.89 -44.62
N ALA A 68 26.47 23.18 -44.30
CA ALA A 68 25.89 24.34 -44.99
C ALA A 68 24.35 24.57 -45.04
N GLY A 69 23.90 25.42 -44.12
CA GLY A 69 23.15 26.64 -44.46
C GLY A 69 21.62 26.55 -44.65
N GLY A 70 20.92 27.54 -44.08
CA GLY A 70 19.52 27.83 -44.41
C GLY A 70 18.56 27.67 -43.24
N ASP A 71 17.83 28.74 -42.93
CA ASP A 71 16.71 28.79 -42.00
C ASP A 71 15.63 27.73 -42.29
N LEU A 72 14.95 27.23 -41.26
CA LEU A 72 13.55 27.58 -40.94
C LEU A 72 12.88 26.61 -39.92
N GLN A 73 12.20 27.22 -38.95
CA GLN A 73 10.91 26.79 -38.36
C GLN A 73 10.77 25.41 -37.68
N SER A 74 10.68 25.44 -36.35
CA SER A 74 9.97 24.43 -35.55
C SER A 74 8.45 24.49 -35.79
N PRO A 75 7.75 23.37 -36.02
CA PRO A 75 6.29 23.31 -35.96
C PRO A 75 5.81 23.05 -34.51
N LEU A 76 5.21 24.06 -33.89
CA LEU A 76 4.37 23.92 -32.70
C LEU A 76 2.90 24.08 -33.10
N THR A 77 2.17 22.98 -33.32
CA THR A 77 0.70 22.96 -33.30
C THR A 77 0.18 21.54 -33.05
N PRO A 78 -0.65 21.29 -32.01
CA PRO A 78 -1.50 20.11 -31.94
C PRO A 78 -2.74 20.29 -32.84
N GLU A 79 -3.11 19.26 -33.61
CA GLU A 79 -4.31 19.32 -34.45
C GLU A 79 -5.61 19.39 -33.62
N SER A 80 -6.48 20.32 -33.98
CA SER A 80 -7.82 20.44 -33.42
C SER A 80 -8.87 19.90 -34.38
N ILE A 81 -9.56 18.87 -33.93
CA ILE A 81 -10.79 18.27 -34.47
C ILE A 81 -11.86 19.27 -34.97
N ASN A 82 -12.10 19.31 -36.29
CA ASN A 82 -13.38 19.60 -37.01
C ASN A 82 -13.17 19.40 -38.55
N GLY A 83 -14.14 19.11 -39.44
CA GLY A 83 -15.52 18.63 -39.29
C GLY A 83 -16.54 19.33 -40.22
N THR A 84 -17.11 18.60 -41.22
CA THR A 84 -18.16 19.08 -42.17
C THR A 84 -17.67 20.15 -43.19
N ASP A 85 -18.20 20.38 -44.41
CA ASP A 85 -19.18 19.69 -45.29
C ASP A 85 -19.06 20.21 -46.75
N ASP A 86 -19.57 19.42 -47.71
CA ASP A 86 -20.06 19.64 -49.09
C ASP A 86 -19.40 20.46 -50.26
N GLU A 87 -19.63 19.90 -51.46
CA GLU A 87 -19.79 20.41 -52.84
C GLU A 87 -19.01 21.63 -53.42
N ARG A 88 -18.20 21.39 -54.49
CA ARG A 88 -18.48 21.77 -55.92
C ARG A 88 -17.33 21.36 -56.88
N THR A 89 -17.65 21.14 -58.16
CA THR A 89 -16.84 20.44 -59.19
C THR A 89 -16.15 21.42 -60.21
N PRO A 90 -15.69 21.02 -61.43
CA PRO A 90 -14.27 20.77 -61.73
C PRO A 90 -13.70 21.51 -62.99
N ASP A 91 -12.55 21.02 -63.52
CA ASP A 91 -12.10 21.01 -64.94
C ASP A 91 -10.87 21.89 -65.35
N VAL A 92 -10.21 21.47 -66.46
CA VAL A 92 -9.19 22.16 -67.31
C VAL A 92 -7.76 22.31 -66.71
N THR A 93 -6.63 21.87 -67.32
CA THR A 93 -6.36 21.11 -68.58
C THR A 93 -4.97 20.42 -68.57
N GLN A 94 -4.92 19.33 -69.36
CA GLN A 94 -3.80 18.54 -69.91
C GLN A 94 -2.34 19.08 -69.88
N ASN A 95 -1.40 18.16 -69.65
CA ASN A 95 -0.20 18.02 -70.50
C ASN A 95 0.29 16.55 -70.55
N SER A 96 0.71 16.06 -71.72
CA SER A 96 1.29 14.72 -71.94
C SER A 96 2.83 14.77 -71.69
N GLU A 97 3.65 13.72 -71.60
CA GLU A 97 3.57 12.27 -71.91
C GLU A 97 4.75 11.53 -71.18
N PRO A 98 5.14 10.27 -71.52
CA PRO A 98 4.95 9.05 -70.72
C PRO A 98 6.18 8.56 -69.92
N ARG A 99 6.06 7.35 -69.32
CA ARG A 99 7.10 6.30 -69.06
C ARG A 99 7.48 6.01 -67.60
N ALA A 100 6.83 4.99 -67.02
CA ALA A 100 7.45 3.72 -66.58
C ALA A 100 6.50 2.98 -65.60
N GLU A 101 6.21 1.70 -65.86
CA GLU A 101 5.35 0.90 -64.99
C GLU A 101 6.05 0.52 -63.67
N PRO A 102 5.39 0.63 -62.51
CA PRO A 102 5.73 -0.19 -61.36
C PRO A 102 5.07 -1.57 -61.53
N THR A 103 5.89 -2.60 -61.77
CA THR A 103 5.45 -3.97 -62.03
C THR A 103 4.51 -4.48 -60.95
N GLN A 104 3.27 -4.79 -61.34
CA GLN A 104 2.25 -5.28 -60.43
C GLN A 104 2.52 -6.73 -59.95
N ASN A 105 2.23 -6.95 -58.66
CA ASN A 105 1.57 -8.16 -58.15
C ASN A 105 2.28 -9.52 -58.28
N ALA A 106 3.41 -9.67 -57.57
CA ALA A 106 3.84 -10.95 -56.98
C ALA A 106 4.60 -10.66 -55.67
N LEU A 107 3.96 -10.46 -54.51
CA LEU A 107 3.37 -11.52 -53.66
C LEU A 107 2.38 -10.92 -52.61
N PRO A 108 1.07 -10.76 -52.88
CA PRO A 108 0.16 -10.13 -51.91
C PRO A 108 -0.63 -11.10 -51.01
N PHE A 109 -0.75 -12.40 -51.34
CA PHE A 109 -1.65 -13.31 -50.62
C PHE A 109 -1.08 -13.97 -49.34
N SER A 110 0.22 -14.31 -49.31
CA SER A 110 0.80 -14.97 -48.13
C SER A 110 0.95 -14.05 -46.91
N HIS A 111 1.30 -12.77 -47.13
CA HIS A 111 1.42 -11.79 -46.04
C HIS A 111 0.06 -11.53 -45.36
N SER A 112 -1.02 -11.37 -46.14
CA SER A 112 -2.38 -11.18 -45.61
C SER A 112 -2.81 -12.34 -44.71
N SER A 113 -2.60 -13.60 -45.14
CA SER A 113 -2.93 -14.78 -44.31
C SER A 113 -2.12 -14.86 -43.01
N ALA A 114 -0.84 -14.48 -43.02
CA ALA A 114 0.00 -14.45 -41.83
C ALA A 114 -0.46 -13.37 -40.83
N ILE A 115 -0.85 -12.19 -41.32
CA ILE A 115 -1.38 -11.09 -40.52
C ILE A 115 -2.71 -11.47 -39.87
N SER A 116 -3.63 -12.11 -40.60
CA SER A 116 -4.89 -12.59 -40.01
C SER A 116 -4.66 -13.60 -38.88
N LYS A 117 -3.74 -14.55 -39.07
CA LYS A 117 -3.38 -15.55 -38.04
C LYS A 117 -2.76 -14.91 -36.78
N HIS A 118 -1.98 -13.85 -36.95
CA HIS A 118 -1.47 -13.06 -35.81
C HIS A 118 -2.61 -12.48 -34.99
N TRP A 119 -3.55 -11.78 -35.63
CA TRP A 119 -4.70 -11.18 -34.95
C TRP A 119 -5.64 -12.22 -34.31
N GLU A 120 -5.83 -13.39 -34.92
CA GLU A 120 -6.59 -14.50 -34.33
C GLU A 120 -5.91 -15.03 -33.04
N ALA A 121 -4.59 -15.20 -33.04
CA ALA A 121 -3.83 -15.65 -31.88
C ALA A 121 -3.80 -14.60 -30.75
N GLU A 122 -3.70 -13.32 -31.10
CA GLU A 122 -3.79 -12.22 -30.14
C GLU A 122 -5.20 -12.13 -29.53
N LEU A 123 -6.26 -12.24 -30.34
CA LEU A 123 -7.64 -12.28 -29.87
C LEU A 123 -7.90 -13.47 -28.92
N ALA A 124 -7.35 -14.64 -29.21
CA ALA A 124 -7.44 -15.80 -28.32
C ALA A 124 -6.71 -15.55 -26.98
N THR A 125 -5.55 -14.91 -27.03
CA THR A 125 -4.77 -14.53 -25.84
C THR A 125 -5.50 -13.47 -25.00
N LEU A 126 -6.08 -12.45 -25.63
CA LEU A 126 -6.89 -11.42 -24.98
C LEU A 126 -8.14 -12.00 -24.31
N LYS A 127 -8.84 -12.93 -24.97
CA LYS A 127 -9.97 -13.69 -24.37
C LYS A 127 -9.52 -14.49 -23.14
N GLY A 128 -8.39 -15.20 -23.23
CA GLY A 128 -7.81 -15.94 -22.10
C GLY A 128 -7.41 -15.04 -20.93
N ASN A 129 -6.85 -13.86 -21.20
CA ASN A 129 -6.50 -12.88 -20.17
C ASN A 129 -7.75 -12.26 -19.52
N ASN A 130 -8.79 -11.95 -20.31
CA ASN A 130 -10.07 -11.45 -19.78
C ASN A 130 -10.76 -12.47 -18.85
N ALA A 131 -10.72 -13.77 -19.20
CA ALA A 131 -11.22 -14.85 -18.34
C ALA A 131 -10.44 -14.94 -17.01
N LYS A 132 -9.10 -14.82 -17.04
CA LYS A 132 -8.26 -14.79 -15.82
C LYS A 132 -8.57 -13.58 -14.93
N LEU A 133 -8.73 -12.39 -15.52
CA LEU A 133 -9.11 -11.17 -14.79
C LEU A 133 -10.49 -11.32 -14.14
N THR A 134 -11.45 -11.92 -14.84
CA THR A 134 -12.79 -12.20 -14.32
C THR A 134 -12.74 -13.17 -13.13
N ALA A 135 -11.94 -14.24 -13.22
CA ALA A 135 -11.75 -15.19 -12.13
C ALA A 135 -11.10 -14.50 -10.90
N ALA A 136 -10.03 -13.73 -11.10
CA ALA A 136 -9.35 -13.00 -10.02
C ALA A 136 -10.25 -11.94 -9.36
N LEU A 137 -11.16 -11.31 -10.12
CA LEU A 137 -12.14 -10.37 -9.59
C LEU A 137 -13.19 -11.06 -8.70
N LEU A 138 -13.67 -12.24 -9.11
CA LEU A 138 -14.59 -13.07 -8.31
C LEU A 138 -13.91 -13.57 -7.03
N GLU A 139 -12.65 -14.02 -7.12
CA GLU A 139 -11.84 -14.42 -5.97
C GLU A 139 -11.60 -13.25 -5.00
N SER A 140 -11.21 -12.07 -5.51
CA SER A 140 -11.08 -10.85 -4.71
C SER A 140 -12.39 -10.47 -4.01
N THR A 141 -13.53 -10.64 -4.69
CA THR A 141 -14.87 -10.42 -4.12
C THR A 141 -15.21 -11.42 -3.02
N ALA A 142 -14.81 -12.69 -3.16
CA ALA A 142 -14.96 -13.71 -2.12
C ALA A 142 -14.05 -13.40 -0.91
N ASN A 143 -12.80 -13.04 -1.16
CA ASN A 143 -11.84 -12.63 -0.13
C ASN A 143 -12.39 -11.45 0.69
N VAL A 144 -12.93 -10.40 0.06
CA VAL A 144 -13.54 -9.26 0.79
C VAL A 144 -14.67 -9.71 1.73
N LYS A 145 -15.47 -10.72 1.36
CA LYS A 145 -16.50 -11.28 2.25
C LYS A 145 -15.88 -12.03 3.43
N GLN A 146 -14.87 -12.86 3.19
CA GLN A 146 -14.16 -13.61 4.22
C GLN A 146 -13.46 -12.68 5.23
N TRP A 147 -12.73 -11.66 4.75
CA TRP A 147 -12.07 -10.66 5.62
C TRP A 147 -13.08 -9.90 6.49
N LYS A 148 -14.25 -9.54 5.95
CA LYS A 148 -15.34 -8.91 6.73
C LYS A 148 -15.90 -9.85 7.80
N GLN A 149 -16.11 -11.12 7.48
CA GLN A 149 -16.59 -12.13 8.44
C GLN A 149 -15.55 -12.35 9.56
N GLN A 150 -14.27 -12.44 9.22
CA GLN A 150 -13.19 -12.62 10.18
C GLN A 150 -13.00 -11.39 11.08
N LEU A 151 -13.18 -10.17 10.54
CA LEU A 151 -13.18 -8.94 11.34
C LEU A 151 -14.33 -8.94 12.36
N ALA A 152 -15.54 -9.32 11.95
CA ALA A 152 -16.70 -9.41 12.85
C ALA A 152 -16.48 -10.44 13.98
N ALA A 153 -15.90 -11.60 13.67
CA ALA A 153 -15.57 -12.62 14.67
C ALA A 153 -14.54 -12.12 15.70
N TYR A 154 -13.52 -11.35 15.27
CA TYR A 154 -12.57 -10.74 16.21
C TYR A 154 -13.19 -9.61 17.05
N GLN A 155 -14.16 -8.87 16.52
CA GLN A 155 -14.90 -7.85 17.28
C GLN A 155 -15.77 -8.50 18.37
N GLU A 156 -16.50 -9.57 18.04
CA GLU A 156 -17.30 -10.33 19.01
C GLU A 156 -16.43 -10.92 20.14
N GLU A 157 -15.30 -11.54 19.79
CA GLU A 157 -14.36 -12.08 20.79
C GLU A 157 -13.77 -10.98 21.68
N ALA A 158 -13.41 -9.82 21.12
CA ALA A 158 -12.93 -8.69 21.90
C ALA A 158 -13.99 -8.17 22.89
N GLU A 159 -15.25 -8.03 22.46
CA GLU A 159 -16.35 -7.69 23.36
C GLU A 159 -16.57 -8.74 24.45
N ARG A 160 -16.52 -10.03 24.11
CA ARG A 160 -16.68 -11.14 25.05
C ARG A 160 -15.57 -11.13 26.10
N LEU A 161 -14.33 -10.84 25.69
CA LEU A 161 -13.19 -10.67 26.60
C LEU A 161 -13.37 -9.44 27.51
N HIS A 162 -13.78 -8.29 26.97
CA HIS A 162 -14.07 -7.10 27.79
C HIS A 162 -15.17 -7.36 28.83
N LYS A 163 -16.29 -7.99 28.43
CA LYS A 163 -17.38 -8.39 29.35
C LYS A 163 -16.85 -9.32 30.45
N ARG A 164 -16.03 -10.32 30.11
CA ARG A 164 -15.42 -11.24 31.09
C ARG A 164 -14.46 -10.54 32.06
N ILE A 165 -13.64 -9.61 31.58
CA ILE A 165 -12.71 -8.82 32.41
C ILE A 165 -13.52 -7.93 33.36
N LEU A 166 -14.53 -7.22 32.87
CA LEU A 166 -15.39 -6.34 33.68
C LEU A 166 -16.09 -7.12 34.81
N LEU A 167 -16.67 -8.29 34.50
CA LEU A 167 -17.28 -9.18 35.50
C LEU A 167 -16.25 -9.67 36.53
N HIS A 168 -15.05 -10.05 36.10
CA HIS A 168 -14.01 -10.50 37.01
C HIS A 168 -13.54 -9.38 37.96
N VAL A 169 -13.30 -8.17 37.42
CA VAL A 169 -12.91 -6.99 38.21
C VAL A 169 -14.01 -6.60 39.19
N GLY A 170 -15.28 -6.61 38.76
CA GLY A 170 -16.43 -6.38 39.65
C GLY A 170 -16.50 -7.39 40.79
N ASN A 171 -16.38 -8.68 40.50
CA ASN A 171 -16.38 -9.74 41.51
C ASN A 171 -15.21 -9.62 42.50
N VAL A 172 -14.02 -9.19 42.05
CA VAL A 172 -12.87 -8.93 42.92
C VAL A 172 -13.12 -7.70 43.80
N PHE A 173 -13.70 -6.63 43.24
CA PHE A 173 -14.04 -5.42 43.97
C PHE A 173 -15.07 -5.67 45.08
N GLU A 174 -16.17 -6.36 44.77
CA GLU A 174 -17.18 -6.78 45.78
C GLU A 174 -16.55 -7.62 46.89
N LYS A 175 -15.64 -8.54 46.55
CA LYS A 175 -14.93 -9.35 47.55
C LYS A 175 -14.00 -8.52 48.44
N ILE A 176 -13.36 -7.48 47.90
CA ILE A 176 -12.54 -6.53 48.68
C ILE A 176 -13.43 -5.72 49.63
N LEU A 177 -14.55 -5.18 49.16
CA LEU A 177 -15.51 -4.44 50.00
C LEU A 177 -16.06 -5.31 51.14
N LEU A 178 -16.42 -6.57 50.86
CA LEU A 178 -16.91 -7.50 51.86
C LEU A 178 -15.85 -7.79 52.94
N LEU A 179 -14.59 -7.98 52.55
CA LEU A 179 -13.48 -8.17 53.49
C LEU A 179 -13.21 -6.91 54.32
N GLN A 180 -13.19 -5.72 53.71
CA GLN A 180 -13.03 -4.46 54.43
C GLN A 180 -14.14 -4.27 55.50
N SER A 181 -15.39 -4.60 55.14
CA SER A 181 -16.52 -4.56 56.08
C SER A 181 -16.32 -5.52 57.26
N GLN A 182 -15.93 -6.79 57.02
CA GLN A 182 -15.73 -7.77 58.10
C GLN A 182 -14.60 -7.39 59.08
N PHE A 183 -13.55 -6.72 58.63
CA PHE A 183 -12.41 -6.37 59.49
C PHE A 183 -12.51 -4.97 60.12
N SER A 184 -13.40 -4.09 59.67
CA SER A 184 -13.54 -2.73 60.21
C SER A 184 -13.89 -2.72 61.70
N GLU A 185 -14.94 -3.42 62.10
CA GLU A 185 -15.41 -3.48 63.50
C GLU A 185 -14.37 -4.12 64.46
N PRO A 186 -13.77 -5.29 64.17
CA PRO A 186 -12.73 -5.87 65.02
C PRO A 186 -11.51 -4.95 65.22
N ILE A 187 -11.06 -4.25 64.17
CA ILE A 187 -9.89 -3.36 64.24
C ILE A 187 -10.17 -2.15 65.14
N LEU A 188 -11.38 -1.57 65.06
CA LEU A 188 -11.79 -0.46 65.94
C LEU A 188 -11.86 -0.90 67.41
N ASN A 189 -12.42 -2.07 67.68
CA ASN A 189 -12.52 -2.61 69.04
C ASN A 189 -11.15 -2.96 69.66
N LEU A 190 -10.22 -3.53 68.88
CA LEU A 190 -8.84 -3.77 69.31
C LEU A 190 -8.14 -2.46 69.69
N LYS A 191 -8.22 -1.45 68.83
CA LYS A 191 -7.59 -0.14 69.08
C LYS A 191 -8.16 0.56 70.32
N ALA A 192 -9.49 0.53 70.51
CA ALA A 192 -10.12 1.07 71.72
C ALA A 192 -9.69 0.33 73.00
N THR A 193 -9.41 -0.98 72.91
CA THR A 193 -8.91 -1.77 74.04
C THR A 193 -7.47 -1.38 74.41
N ASP A 194 -6.59 -1.21 73.42
CA ASP A 194 -5.19 -0.79 73.64
C ASP A 194 -5.11 0.63 74.23
N GLU A 195 -5.90 1.58 73.72
CA GLU A 195 -6.00 2.93 74.26
C GLU A 195 -6.54 2.92 75.71
N GLY A 196 -7.51 2.06 76.01
CA GLY A 196 -8.01 1.85 77.37
C GLY A 196 -6.97 1.29 78.34
N GLN A 197 -6.19 0.29 77.93
CA GLN A 197 -5.12 -0.27 78.78
C GLN A 197 -3.96 0.73 79.00
N MET A 198 -3.63 1.54 77.99
CA MET A 198 -2.65 2.61 78.13
C MET A 198 -3.10 3.65 79.16
N ALA A 199 -4.35 4.12 79.08
CA ALA A 199 -4.90 5.08 80.03
C ALA A 199 -4.96 4.52 81.48
N ILE A 200 -5.25 3.22 81.65
CA ILE A 200 -5.18 2.56 82.97
C ILE A 200 -3.73 2.54 83.48
N SER A 201 -2.76 2.19 82.63
CA SER A 201 -1.34 2.14 83.00
C SER A 201 -0.81 3.52 83.43
N ASP A 202 -1.22 4.59 82.73
CA ASP A 202 -0.86 5.96 83.09
C ASP A 202 -1.48 6.39 84.44
N LEU A 203 -2.74 6.01 84.71
CA LEU A 203 -3.38 6.25 86.00
C LEU A 203 -2.68 5.49 87.14
N GLU A 204 -2.35 4.22 86.93
CA GLU A 204 -1.60 3.43 87.92
C GLU A 204 -0.21 4.03 88.19
N TYR A 205 0.48 4.55 87.17
CA TYR A 205 1.77 5.21 87.33
C TYR A 205 1.69 6.55 88.09
N VAL A 206 0.63 7.33 87.87
CA VAL A 206 0.41 8.62 88.55
C VAL A 206 -0.04 8.43 89.99
N PHE A 207 -1.00 7.53 90.25
CA PHE A 207 -1.55 7.32 91.59
C PHE A 207 -0.72 6.36 92.45
N GLY A 208 -0.10 5.33 91.84
CA GLY A 208 0.72 4.33 92.54
C GLY A 208 2.05 4.85 93.10
N ARG A 209 2.48 6.07 92.75
CA ARG A 209 3.64 6.75 93.36
C ARG A 209 3.35 7.48 94.68
N ASN A 210 2.09 7.56 95.12
CA ASN A 210 1.66 8.36 96.27
C ASN A 210 1.42 7.54 97.57
N PHE A 211 1.99 6.33 97.65
CA PHE A 211 2.04 5.49 98.86
C PHE A 211 3.43 4.87 99.02
#